data_AF-A0A9W5Z1B8-F1
#
_entry.id   AF-A0A9W5Z1B8-F1
#
_cell.length_a   1.000
_cell.length_b   1.000
_cell.length_c   1.000
_cell.angle_alpha   90.00
_cell.angle_beta   90.00
_cell.angle_gamma   90.00
#
_symmetry.space_group_name_H-M   'P 1'
#
loop_
_entity.id
_entity.type
_entity.pdbx_description
1 polymer ?
#
loop_
_entity_poly.entity_id
_entity_poly.type
_entity_poly.pdbx_seq_one_letter_code
_entity_poly.pdbx_strand_id
1 'polypeptide(L)'
;MGQRIETQPNGQRVVVDRDLTIQYIYNIYYWMTNLGAVGTLGTTMLERYVGFWSSYLLALCSVLLCCCIVQGAGKIFVHPPTQGSVLPKAFRCLWYACHDGFNLNACLPGTQLARHSRIVPWDEDFVSELRSGLSAFKICMGWPIFWLCMGQASQQGISQAGQMESHGIPNDVLKVANPVAYVVFGVLVQKMLYPWLQAHRIRFPALNRITLGFVIMALAMTYLAALQGAIYHAGPCYSHPRACAASLNGQIANYVNIWIQVPAYVIIALAEVFCWPTGAEYTYSHSPKSMKSVMQACYVGTLALGYGFGMALSPLARDPYLVILWSLCAALVLLSAIIFRVTFRHLV
;
A
#
# COMPACT_ATOMS: atom_id res chain seq x y z
N MET A 1 -8.55 17.65 20.62
CA MET A 1 -9.88 17.04 20.34
C MET A 1 -9.77 15.57 20.66
N GLY A 2 -10.28 14.96 21.72
CA GLY A 2 -11.01 15.38 22.91
C GLY A 2 -11.31 14.06 23.64
N GLN A 3 -10.46 13.69 24.61
CA GLN A 3 -10.64 12.46 25.39
C GLN A 3 -11.99 12.53 26.11
N ARG A 4 -12.87 11.56 25.87
CA ARG A 4 -14.19 11.49 26.52
C ARG A 4 -14.15 10.41 27.58
N ILE A 5 -14.42 10.78 28.83
CA ILE A 5 -14.54 9.79 29.91
C ILE A 5 -15.97 9.27 29.84
N GLU A 6 -16.14 8.01 29.45
CA GLU A 6 -17.42 7.31 29.50
C GLU A 6 -17.43 6.35 30.68
N THR A 7 -18.56 6.30 31.38
CA THR A 7 -18.74 5.35 32.49
C THR A 7 -19.58 4.21 31.96
N GLN A 8 -19.00 3.01 31.89
CA GLN A 8 -19.75 1.82 31.47
C GLN A 8 -20.86 1.48 32.48
N PRO A 9 -21.90 0.70 32.11
CA PRO A 9 -22.99 0.30 33.03
C PRO A 9 -22.52 -0.36 34.34
N ASN A 10 -21.30 -0.90 34.31
CA ASN A 10 -20.56 -1.59 35.35
C ASN A 10 -19.70 -0.64 36.21
N GLY A 11 -19.85 0.68 36.07
CA GLY A 11 -19.23 1.69 36.95
C GLY A 11 -17.76 2.02 36.64
N GLN A 12 -17.12 1.32 35.70
CA GLN A 12 -15.76 1.62 35.27
C GLN A 12 -15.71 2.89 34.40
N ARG A 13 -14.87 3.85 34.81
CA ARG A 13 -14.56 5.04 34.02
C ARG A 13 -13.48 4.68 32.99
N VAL A 14 -13.85 4.66 31.72
CA VAL A 14 -12.94 4.42 30.61
C VAL A 14 -12.69 5.72 29.86
N VAL A 15 -11.42 6.00 29.56
CA VAL A 15 -11.05 7.12 28.70
C VAL A 15 -11.20 6.65 27.25
N VAL A 16 -12.24 7.14 26.59
CA VAL A 16 -12.49 6.88 25.17
C VAL A 16 -11.71 7.92 24.37
N ASP A 17 -10.64 7.44 23.73
CA ASP A 17 -9.87 8.22 22.77
C ASP A 17 -10.30 7.84 21.36
N ARG A 18 -10.81 8.83 20.62
CA ARG A 18 -11.32 8.64 19.26
C ARG A 18 -10.21 8.24 18.30
N ASP A 19 -9.02 8.80 18.47
CA ASP A 19 -7.89 8.54 17.57
C ASP A 19 -7.36 7.12 17.78
N LEU A 20 -7.26 6.69 19.05
CA LEU A 20 -6.90 5.31 19.41
C LEU A 20 -7.94 4.29 18.89
N THR A 21 -9.23 4.63 18.96
CA THR A 21 -10.32 3.77 18.46
C THR A 21 -10.26 3.63 16.94
N ILE A 22 -10.04 4.73 16.21
CA ILE A 22 -9.87 4.72 14.75
C ILE A 22 -8.65 3.87 14.38
N GLN A 23 -7.52 4.07 15.05
CA GLN A 23 -6.31 3.29 14.84
C GLN A 23 -6.56 1.78 15.06
N TYR A 24 -7.25 1.42 16.14
CA TYR A 24 -7.62 0.03 16.43
C TYR A 24 -8.51 -0.60 15.36
N ILE A 25 -9.54 0.12 14.88
CA ILE A 25 -10.44 -0.36 13.82
C ILE A 25 -9.66 -0.60 12.52
N TYR A 26 -8.84 0.36 12.10
CA TYR A 26 -8.01 0.20 10.90
C TYR A 26 -7.04 -0.97 11.05
N ASN A 27 -6.43 -1.12 12.21
CA ASN A 27 -5.58 -2.27 12.49
C ASN A 27 -6.36 -3.58 12.31
N ILE A 28 -7.50 -3.77 12.99
CA ILE A 28 -8.31 -5.01 12.83
C ILE A 28 -8.64 -5.27 11.36
N TYR A 29 -9.06 -4.25 10.63
CA TYR A 29 -9.35 -4.38 9.20
C TYR A 29 -8.14 -4.91 8.42
N TYR A 30 -6.94 -4.37 8.68
CA TYR A 30 -5.69 -4.86 8.10
C TYR A 30 -5.33 -6.29 8.54
N TRP A 31 -5.57 -6.64 9.79
CA TRP A 31 -5.37 -7.99 10.32
C TRP A 31 -6.23 -9.01 9.58
N MET A 32 -7.52 -8.71 9.40
CA MET A 32 -8.45 -9.57 8.66
C MET A 32 -8.03 -9.73 7.20
N THR A 33 -7.56 -8.65 6.57
CA THR A 33 -7.13 -8.66 5.17
C THR A 33 -5.88 -9.53 4.98
N ASN A 34 -4.88 -9.41 5.86
CA ASN A 34 -3.68 -10.24 5.80
C ASN A 34 -3.95 -11.72 6.12
N LEU A 35 -4.87 -12.01 7.05
CA LEU A 35 -5.31 -13.38 7.30
C LEU A 35 -5.97 -13.99 6.05
N GLY A 36 -6.82 -13.22 5.37
CA GLY A 36 -7.41 -13.62 4.09
C GLY A 36 -6.36 -13.87 3.00
N ALA A 37 -5.30 -13.05 2.96
CA ALA A 37 -4.20 -13.21 2.00
C ALA A 37 -3.42 -14.53 2.17
N VAL A 38 -3.42 -15.14 3.36
CA VAL A 38 -2.85 -16.49 3.58
C VAL A 38 -3.60 -17.56 2.76
N GLY A 39 -4.86 -17.30 2.39
CA GLY A 39 -5.64 -18.14 1.47
C GLY A 39 -4.97 -18.35 0.09
N THR A 40 -3.99 -17.53 -0.28
CA THR A 40 -3.17 -17.73 -1.50
C THR A 40 -2.34 -19.03 -1.49
N LEU A 41 -2.11 -19.63 -0.31
CA LEU A 41 -1.55 -20.99 -0.22
C LEU A 41 -2.49 -22.01 -0.88
N GLY A 42 -3.80 -21.86 -0.69
CA GLY A 42 -4.79 -22.75 -1.30
C GLY A 42 -4.74 -22.69 -2.82
N THR A 43 -4.68 -21.47 -3.39
CA THR A 43 -4.62 -21.30 -4.85
C THR A 43 -3.32 -21.81 -5.46
N THR A 44 -2.19 -21.65 -4.76
CA THR A 44 -0.88 -22.11 -5.26
C THR A 44 -0.72 -23.63 -5.19
N MET A 45 -1.27 -24.27 -4.15
CA MET A 45 -1.29 -25.73 -4.08
C MET A 45 -2.25 -26.34 -5.12
N LEU A 46 -3.42 -25.74 -5.32
CA LEU A 46 -4.36 -26.15 -6.37
C LEU A 46 -3.76 -26.03 -7.77
N GLU A 47 -3.04 -24.95 -8.04
CA GLU A 47 -2.32 -24.75 -9.30
C GLU A 47 -1.33 -25.88 -9.55
N ARG A 48 -0.55 -26.26 -8.52
CA ARG A 48 0.47 -27.30 -8.64
C ARG A 48 -0.10 -28.71 -8.80
N TYR A 49 -1.14 -29.06 -8.05
CA TYR A 49 -1.65 -30.45 -7.99
C TYR A 49 -2.78 -30.74 -8.97
N VAL A 50 -3.54 -29.72 -9.38
CA VAL A 50 -4.73 -29.88 -10.25
C VAL A 50 -4.58 -29.06 -11.53
N GLY A 51 -4.13 -27.81 -11.43
CA GLY A 51 -3.93 -26.89 -12.54
C GLY A 51 -4.70 -25.59 -12.39
N PHE A 52 -4.38 -24.62 -13.26
CA PHE A 52 -4.83 -23.22 -13.17
C PHE A 52 -6.36 -23.03 -13.07
N TRP A 53 -7.15 -23.86 -13.76
CA TRP A 53 -8.62 -23.76 -13.72
C TRP A 53 -9.19 -23.86 -12.29
N SER A 54 -8.63 -24.75 -11.47
CA SER A 54 -9.08 -24.97 -10.10
C SER A 54 -8.80 -23.76 -9.19
N SER A 55 -7.68 -23.08 -9.40
CA SER A 55 -7.31 -21.85 -8.69
C SER A 55 -8.25 -20.69 -9.05
N TYR A 56 -8.62 -20.55 -10.33
CA TYR A 56 -9.60 -19.56 -10.77
C TYR A 56 -11.01 -19.85 -10.25
N LEU A 57 -11.41 -21.13 -10.21
CA LEU A 57 -12.70 -21.56 -9.67
C LEU A 57 -12.81 -21.25 -8.17
N LEU A 58 -11.76 -21.51 -7.39
CA LEU A 58 -11.72 -21.17 -5.97
C LEU A 58 -11.92 -19.66 -5.76
N ALA A 59 -11.24 -18.83 -6.56
CA ALA A 59 -11.41 -17.38 -6.51
C ALA A 59 -12.86 -16.98 -6.83
N LEU A 60 -13.47 -17.55 -7.88
CA LEU A 60 -14.87 -17.29 -8.24
C LEU A 60 -15.83 -17.66 -7.10
N CYS A 61 -15.69 -18.86 -6.53
CA CYS A 61 -16.51 -19.31 -5.41
C CYS A 61 -16.37 -18.40 -4.19
N SER A 62 -15.16 -17.92 -3.89
CA SER A 62 -14.93 -17.01 -2.77
C SER A 62 -15.63 -15.65 -2.97
N VAL A 63 -15.61 -15.11 -4.19
CA VAL A 63 -16.31 -13.85 -4.53
C VAL A 63 -17.83 -14.04 -4.45
N LEU A 64 -18.35 -15.14 -5.00
CA LEU A 64 -19.78 -15.47 -4.94
C LEU A 64 -20.25 -15.62 -3.49
N LEU A 65 -19.48 -16.31 -2.65
CA LEU A 65 -19.76 -16.44 -1.21
C LEU A 65 -19.82 -15.06 -0.53
N CYS A 66 -18.85 -14.18 -0.78
CA CYS A 66 -18.86 -12.81 -0.27
C CYS A 66 -20.10 -12.04 -0.74
N CYS A 67 -20.47 -12.13 -2.02
CA CYS A 67 -21.69 -11.50 -2.55
C CYS A 67 -22.96 -12.01 -1.85
N CYS A 68 -23.08 -13.32 -1.64
CA CYS A 68 -24.20 -13.92 -0.92
C CYS A 68 -24.28 -13.45 0.53
N ILE A 69 -23.14 -13.38 1.22
CA ILE A 69 -23.08 -12.87 2.61
C ILE A 69 -23.52 -11.40 2.67
N VAL A 70 -23.01 -10.56 1.77
CA VAL A 70 -23.36 -9.12 1.73
C VAL A 70 -24.83 -8.92 1.40
N GLN A 71 -25.38 -9.66 0.44
CA GLN A 71 -26.81 -9.57 0.11
C GLN A 71 -27.69 -10.09 1.25
N GLY A 72 -27.30 -11.18 1.91
CA GLY A 72 -28.01 -11.72 3.08
C GLY A 72 -27.98 -10.77 4.29
N ALA A 73 -26.85 -10.10 4.51
CA ALA A 73 -26.67 -9.10 5.56
C ALA A 73 -27.31 -7.74 5.23
N GLY A 74 -27.88 -7.57 4.04
CA GLY A 74 -28.53 -6.33 3.59
C GLY A 74 -29.56 -5.77 4.59
N LYS A 75 -30.29 -6.66 5.28
CA LYS A 75 -31.31 -6.28 6.28
C LYS A 75 -30.73 -5.72 7.59
N ILE A 76 -29.44 -5.94 7.84
CA ILE A 76 -28.73 -5.50 9.06
C ILE A 76 -28.02 -4.16 8.81
N PHE A 77 -27.74 -3.81 7.55
CA PHE A 77 -27.06 -2.57 7.22
C PHE A 77 -27.97 -1.36 7.43
N VAL A 78 -27.47 -0.37 8.17
CA VAL A 78 -28.10 0.94 8.25
C VAL A 78 -27.86 1.65 6.92
N HIS A 79 -28.94 2.00 6.22
CA HIS A 79 -28.90 2.79 4.99
C HIS A 79 -29.12 4.27 5.32
N PRO A 80 -28.05 5.07 5.53
CA PRO A 80 -28.22 6.51 5.73
C PRO A 80 -28.81 7.16 4.47
N PRO A 81 -29.58 8.25 4.61
CA PRO A 81 -30.15 8.97 3.47
C PRO A 81 -29.03 9.42 2.52
N THR A 82 -29.31 9.36 1.21
CA THR A 82 -28.35 9.71 0.16
C THR A 82 -27.92 11.17 0.28
N GLN A 83 -26.74 11.41 0.85
CA GLN A 83 -26.10 12.72 0.77
C GLN A 83 -25.63 12.93 -0.67
N GLY A 84 -25.90 14.10 -1.24
CA GLY A 84 -25.50 14.43 -2.61
C GLY A 84 -23.99 14.24 -2.82
N SER A 85 -23.59 13.78 -4.01
CA SER A 85 -22.18 13.51 -4.28
C SER A 85 -21.36 14.80 -4.28
N VAL A 86 -20.32 14.82 -3.46
CA VAL A 86 -19.34 15.92 -3.39
C VAL A 86 -18.37 15.88 -4.59
N LEU A 87 -18.24 14.72 -5.24
CA LEU A 87 -17.28 14.47 -6.33
C LEU A 87 -17.47 15.41 -7.54
N PRO A 88 -18.68 15.58 -8.11
CA PRO A 88 -18.89 16.45 -9.26
C PRO A 88 -18.58 17.91 -8.96
N LYS A 89 -18.88 18.38 -7.74
CA LYS A 89 -18.55 19.74 -7.29
C LYS A 89 -17.03 19.90 -7.18
N ALA A 90 -16.34 18.95 -6.55
CA ALA A 90 -14.89 18.96 -6.43
C ALA A 90 -14.19 18.92 -7.80
N PHE A 91 -14.65 18.07 -8.72
CA PHE A 91 -14.06 17.95 -10.06
C PHE A 91 -14.21 19.23 -10.89
N ARG A 92 -15.40 19.85 -10.88
CA ARG A 92 -15.61 21.15 -11.56
C ARG A 92 -14.75 22.26 -10.95
N CYS A 93 -14.62 22.28 -9.62
CA CYS A 93 -13.75 23.21 -8.91
C CYS A 93 -12.29 23.02 -9.35
N LEU A 94 -11.78 21.78 -9.35
CA LEU A 94 -10.42 21.45 -9.80
C LEU A 94 -10.20 21.78 -11.27
N TRP A 95 -11.20 21.54 -12.13
CA TRP A 95 -11.15 21.90 -13.55
C TRP A 95 -10.97 23.41 -13.75
N TYR A 96 -11.74 24.23 -13.02
CA TYR A 96 -11.59 25.69 -13.07
C TYR A 96 -10.24 26.14 -12.50
N ALA A 97 -9.77 25.53 -11.42
CA ALA A 97 -8.43 25.83 -10.88
C ALA A 97 -7.34 25.50 -11.91
N CYS A 98 -7.45 24.37 -12.63
CA CYS A 98 -6.47 23.95 -13.62
C CYS A 98 -6.42 24.92 -14.82
N HIS A 99 -7.58 25.42 -15.26
CA HIS A 99 -7.66 26.36 -16.37
C HIS A 99 -7.16 27.78 -16.00
N ASP A 100 -7.17 28.15 -14.71
CA ASP A 100 -6.70 29.45 -14.22
C ASP A 100 -5.32 29.37 -13.51
N GLY A 101 -4.45 28.46 -14.00
CA GLY A 101 -3.05 28.37 -13.57
C GLY A 101 -2.81 27.67 -12.23
N PHE A 102 -3.61 26.64 -11.90
CA PHE A 102 -3.58 25.88 -10.64
C PHE A 102 -3.91 26.70 -9.38
N ASN A 103 -4.61 27.84 -9.54
CA ASN A 103 -5.02 28.68 -8.44
C ASN A 103 -6.42 28.32 -7.93
N LEU A 104 -6.52 27.72 -6.74
CA LEU A 104 -7.82 27.45 -6.09
C LEU A 104 -8.61 28.73 -5.75
N ASN A 105 -7.97 29.90 -5.71
CA ASN A 105 -8.66 31.18 -5.53
C ASN A 105 -9.61 31.49 -6.69
N ALA A 106 -9.34 31.00 -7.90
CA ALA A 106 -10.19 31.20 -9.08
C ALA A 106 -11.58 30.57 -8.91
N CYS A 107 -11.68 29.57 -8.04
CA CYS A 107 -12.91 28.80 -7.80
C CYS A 107 -13.85 29.46 -6.80
N LEU A 108 -13.44 30.56 -6.17
CA LEU A 108 -14.29 31.27 -5.21
C LEU A 108 -15.55 31.78 -5.94
N PRO A 109 -16.73 31.71 -5.30
CA PRO A 109 -17.96 32.21 -5.90
C PRO A 109 -17.85 33.68 -6.32
N GLY A 110 -17.22 34.52 -5.49
CA GLY A 110 -16.99 35.93 -5.79
C GLY A 110 -16.10 36.17 -7.01
N THR A 111 -15.00 35.42 -7.15
CA THR A 111 -14.09 35.57 -8.30
C THR A 111 -14.71 35.05 -9.59
N GLN A 112 -15.49 33.97 -9.50
CA GLN A 112 -16.13 33.35 -10.67
C GLN A 112 -17.31 34.19 -11.19
N LEU A 113 -18.02 34.87 -10.27
CA LEU A 113 -19.02 35.86 -10.63
C LEU A 113 -18.38 37.10 -11.26
N ALA A 114 -17.25 37.58 -10.71
CA ALA A 114 -16.58 38.79 -11.20
C ALA A 114 -15.88 38.63 -12.55
N ARG A 115 -15.23 37.47 -12.81
CA ARG A 115 -14.46 37.25 -14.05
C ARG A 115 -15.28 36.61 -15.18
N HIS A 116 -16.24 35.75 -14.84
CA HIS A 116 -16.93 34.93 -15.84
C HIS A 116 -18.46 35.01 -15.74
N SER A 117 -19.02 35.81 -14.83
CA SER A 117 -20.46 35.97 -14.62
C SER A 117 -21.20 34.65 -14.40
N ARG A 118 -20.53 33.67 -13.75
CA ARG A 118 -21.09 32.32 -13.51
C ARG A 118 -21.43 32.15 -12.04
N ILE A 119 -22.66 31.72 -11.76
CA ILE A 119 -23.10 31.31 -10.42
C ILE A 119 -22.70 29.85 -10.22
N VAL A 120 -21.88 29.59 -9.19
CA VAL A 120 -21.39 28.25 -8.85
C VAL A 120 -22.23 27.61 -7.74
N PRO A 121 -22.41 26.28 -7.72
CA PRO A 121 -23.23 25.57 -6.74
C PRO A 121 -22.49 25.21 -5.43
N TRP A 122 -21.40 25.90 -5.11
CA TRP A 122 -20.56 25.65 -3.94
C TRP A 122 -20.18 26.95 -3.23
N ASP A 123 -19.92 26.85 -1.93
CA ASP A 123 -19.62 27.97 -1.04
C ASP A 123 -18.10 28.16 -0.85
N GLU A 124 -17.70 29.29 -0.26
CA GLU A 124 -16.29 29.58 0.06
C GLU A 124 -15.69 28.55 1.03
N ASP A 125 -16.49 28.10 2.01
CA ASP A 125 -16.11 27.06 2.95
C ASP A 125 -15.72 25.77 2.23
N PHE A 126 -16.47 25.38 1.20
CA PHE A 126 -16.15 24.20 0.39
C PHE A 126 -14.81 24.32 -0.34
N VAL A 127 -14.49 25.51 -0.88
CA VAL A 127 -13.19 25.76 -1.54
C VAL A 127 -12.05 25.70 -0.52
N SER A 128 -12.28 26.20 0.70
CA SER A 128 -11.31 26.12 1.81
C SER A 128 -11.08 24.69 2.29
N GLU A 129 -12.16 23.88 2.38
CA GLU A 129 -12.12 22.45 2.69
C GLU A 129 -11.34 21.71 1.61
N LEU A 130 -11.64 21.95 0.33
CA LEU A 130 -10.93 21.35 -0.80
C LEU A 130 -9.43 21.68 -0.78
N ARG A 131 -9.07 22.93 -0.50
CA ARG A 131 -7.65 23.34 -0.36
C ARG A 131 -6.96 22.56 0.76
N SER A 132 -7.62 22.45 1.91
CA SER A 132 -7.09 21.72 3.08
C SER A 132 -6.91 20.23 2.76
N GLY A 133 -7.90 19.63 2.10
CA GLY A 133 -7.82 18.26 1.58
C GLY A 133 -6.64 18.06 0.63
N LEU A 134 -6.51 18.88 -0.41
CA LEU A 134 -5.38 18.80 -1.36
C LEU A 134 -4.03 18.98 -0.70
N SER A 135 -3.93 19.85 0.31
CA SER A 135 -2.71 20.01 1.10
C SER A 135 -2.37 18.75 1.89
N ALA A 136 -3.37 18.10 2.52
CA ALA A 136 -3.19 16.82 3.19
C ALA A 136 -2.80 15.69 2.21
N PHE A 137 -3.33 15.73 0.97
CA PHE A 137 -3.01 14.77 -0.08
C PHE A 137 -1.57 14.85 -0.58
N LYS A 138 -0.82 15.91 -0.27
CA LYS A 138 0.60 15.98 -0.65
C LYS A 138 1.40 14.79 -0.11
N ILE A 139 0.96 14.18 1.00
CA ILE A 139 1.58 12.98 1.54
C ILE A 139 1.54 11.80 0.55
N CYS A 140 0.56 11.80 -0.36
CA CYS A 140 0.33 10.77 -1.37
C CYS A 140 1.39 10.73 -2.48
N MET A 141 2.23 11.77 -2.62
CA MET A 141 3.22 11.86 -3.72
C MET A 141 4.24 10.71 -3.73
N GLY A 142 4.63 10.20 -2.55
CA GLY A 142 5.59 9.09 -2.45
C GLY A 142 4.97 7.69 -2.62
N TRP A 143 3.64 7.58 -2.52
CA TRP A 143 2.93 6.30 -2.49
C TRP A 143 2.93 5.55 -3.82
N PRO A 144 2.83 6.19 -5.00
CA PRO A 144 2.97 5.49 -6.27
C PRO A 144 4.28 4.72 -6.39
N ILE A 145 5.39 5.28 -5.88
CA ILE A 145 6.70 4.60 -5.91
C ILE A 145 6.76 3.44 -4.91
N PHE A 146 6.13 3.59 -3.75
CA PHE A 146 5.99 2.48 -2.81
C PHE A 146 5.19 1.33 -3.41
N TRP A 147 4.05 1.63 -4.06
CA TRP A 147 3.21 0.65 -4.74
C TRP A 147 3.88 0.04 -5.96
N LEU A 148 4.71 0.80 -6.68
CA LEU A 148 5.59 0.26 -7.70
C LEU A 148 6.48 -0.86 -7.13
N CYS A 149 7.20 -0.59 -6.04
CA CYS A 149 8.10 -1.58 -5.42
C CYS A 149 7.33 -2.82 -4.93
N MET A 150 6.17 -2.61 -4.29
CA MET A 150 5.28 -3.70 -3.87
C MET A 150 4.80 -4.55 -5.05
N GLY A 151 4.38 -3.90 -6.14
CA GLY A 151 3.92 -4.56 -7.35
C GLY A 151 5.01 -5.38 -8.01
N GLN A 152 6.22 -4.81 -8.15
CA GLN A 152 7.37 -5.53 -8.71
C GLN A 152 7.79 -6.70 -7.82
N ALA A 153 7.85 -6.53 -6.50
CA ALA A 153 8.13 -7.61 -5.54
C ALA A 153 7.12 -8.77 -5.65
N SER A 154 5.85 -8.45 -5.90
CA SER A 154 4.77 -9.44 -5.99
C SER A 154 4.76 -10.20 -7.33
N GLN A 155 5.14 -9.55 -8.43
CA GLN A 155 5.12 -10.16 -9.78
C GLN A 155 6.50 -10.68 -10.19
N GLN A 156 7.50 -9.81 -10.17
CA GLN A 156 8.86 -10.15 -10.60
C GLN A 156 9.64 -10.92 -9.55
N GLY A 157 9.26 -10.83 -8.27
CA GLY A 157 9.79 -11.71 -7.24
C GLY A 157 9.50 -13.18 -7.51
N ILE A 158 8.32 -13.50 -8.08
CA ILE A 158 7.97 -14.87 -8.50
C ILE A 158 8.86 -15.31 -9.66
N SER A 159 9.06 -14.45 -10.66
CA SER A 159 9.96 -14.74 -11.79
C SER A 159 11.40 -14.97 -11.32
N GLN A 160 11.90 -14.14 -10.39
CA GLN A 160 13.20 -14.32 -9.75
C GLN A 160 13.26 -15.65 -8.97
N ALA A 161 12.20 -16.01 -8.25
CA ALA A 161 12.11 -17.29 -7.55
C ALA A 161 12.22 -18.49 -8.51
N GLY A 162 11.66 -18.36 -9.71
CA GLY A 162 11.75 -19.35 -10.76
C GLY A 162 13.16 -19.60 -11.30
N GLN A 163 14.12 -18.73 -11.00
CA GLN A 163 15.52 -18.90 -11.40
C GLN A 163 16.35 -19.67 -10.36
N MET A 164 15.77 -19.93 -9.18
CA MET A 164 16.41 -20.56 -8.02
C MET A 164 16.01 -22.02 -7.87
N GLU A 165 16.78 -22.78 -7.09
CA GLU A 165 16.46 -24.16 -6.72
C GLU A 165 15.30 -24.19 -5.73
N SER A 166 14.15 -24.70 -6.19
CA SER A 166 12.92 -24.69 -5.42
C SER A 166 12.71 -25.94 -4.55
N HIS A 167 13.53 -26.99 -4.71
CA HIS A 167 13.41 -28.29 -4.02
C HIS A 167 11.97 -28.82 -3.94
N GLY A 168 11.18 -28.62 -5.00
CA GLY A 168 9.79 -29.03 -5.03
C GLY A 168 8.86 -28.14 -4.20
N ILE A 169 9.11 -26.84 -4.13
CA ILE A 169 8.20 -25.82 -3.59
C ILE A 169 7.78 -24.88 -4.74
N PRO A 170 6.49 -24.48 -4.85
CA PRO A 170 6.08 -23.49 -5.84
C PRO A 170 6.71 -22.12 -5.55
N ASN A 171 7.15 -21.43 -6.60
CA ASN A 171 7.76 -20.09 -6.53
C ASN A 171 6.85 -19.08 -5.82
N ASP A 172 5.56 -19.19 -6.05
CA ASP A 172 4.53 -18.32 -5.48
C ASP A 172 4.34 -18.46 -3.97
N VAL A 173 4.77 -19.58 -3.36
CA VAL A 173 4.58 -19.78 -1.91
C VAL A 173 5.37 -18.76 -1.10
N LEU A 174 6.50 -18.27 -1.62
CA LEU A 174 7.34 -17.30 -0.92
C LEU A 174 6.62 -15.97 -0.65
N LYS A 175 5.69 -15.55 -1.51
CA LYS A 175 4.95 -14.29 -1.33
C LYS A 175 4.07 -14.30 -0.08
N VAL A 176 3.72 -15.48 0.42
CA VAL A 176 2.94 -15.67 1.66
C VAL A 176 3.73 -15.26 2.90
N ALA A 177 5.06 -15.24 2.83
CA ALA A 177 5.88 -14.73 3.91
C ALA A 177 5.56 -13.27 4.25
N ASN A 178 5.14 -12.45 3.28
CA ASN A 178 4.78 -11.05 3.52
C ASN A 178 3.56 -10.91 4.47
N PRO A 179 2.34 -11.38 4.14
CA PRO A 179 1.18 -11.23 5.04
C PRO A 179 1.39 -11.92 6.40
N VAL A 180 2.11 -13.04 6.46
CA VAL A 180 2.46 -13.70 7.72
C VAL A 180 3.38 -12.81 8.58
N ALA A 181 4.45 -12.26 7.98
CA ALA A 181 5.34 -11.34 8.67
C ALA A 181 4.62 -10.05 9.09
N TYR A 182 3.71 -9.54 8.25
CA TYR A 182 2.91 -8.35 8.55
C TYR A 182 2.09 -8.54 9.82
N VAL A 183 1.41 -9.69 9.96
CA VAL A 183 0.65 -10.06 11.16
C VAL A 183 1.58 -10.07 12.38
N VAL A 184 2.70 -10.80 12.31
CA VAL A 184 3.65 -10.89 13.44
C VAL A 184 4.20 -9.52 13.83
N PHE A 185 4.69 -8.74 12.87
CA PHE A 185 5.23 -7.40 13.12
C PHE A 185 4.17 -6.41 13.54
N GLY A 186 2.94 -6.54 13.06
CA GLY A 186 1.81 -5.72 13.50
C GLY A 186 1.58 -5.84 15.00
N VAL A 187 1.59 -7.06 15.55
CA VAL A 187 1.44 -7.28 17.00
C VAL A 187 2.67 -6.75 17.74
N LEU A 188 3.87 -7.00 17.22
CA LEU A 188 5.11 -6.57 17.85
C LEU A 188 5.19 -5.04 17.92
N VAL A 189 4.86 -4.34 16.84
CA VAL A 189 4.87 -2.88 16.79
C VAL A 189 3.83 -2.29 17.75
N GLN A 190 2.62 -2.86 17.80
CA GLN A 190 1.55 -2.33 18.65
C GLN A 190 1.72 -2.65 20.13
N LYS A 191 2.09 -3.89 20.48
CA LYS A 191 2.17 -4.33 21.88
C LYS A 191 3.52 -4.11 22.52
N MET A 192 4.60 -4.06 21.73
CA MET A 192 5.96 -3.91 22.26
C MET A 192 6.56 -2.56 21.89
N LEU A 193 6.66 -2.24 20.60
CA LEU A 193 7.40 -1.06 20.15
C LEU A 193 6.76 0.26 20.61
N TYR A 194 5.45 0.46 20.40
CA TYR A 194 4.80 1.71 20.78
C TYR A 194 4.79 1.95 22.30
N PRO A 195 4.44 0.96 23.16
CA PRO A 195 4.56 1.13 24.60
C PRO A 195 6.01 1.40 25.04
N TRP A 196 6.98 0.73 24.42
CA TRP A 196 8.41 0.97 24.70
C TRP A 196 8.83 2.40 24.33
N LEU A 197 8.43 2.91 23.15
CA LEU A 197 8.71 4.28 22.73
C LEU A 197 8.06 5.31 23.68
N GLN A 198 6.84 5.03 24.13
CA GLN A 198 6.14 5.87 25.11
C GLN A 198 6.84 5.86 26.47
N ALA A 199 7.28 4.68 26.94
CA ALA A 199 8.03 4.55 28.19
C ALA A 199 9.36 5.35 28.16
N HIS A 200 10.01 5.40 26.99
CA HIS A 200 11.25 6.16 26.78
C HIS A 200 11.01 7.62 26.35
N ARG A 201 9.76 8.10 26.34
CA ARG A 201 9.37 9.46 25.93
C ARG A 201 9.84 9.86 24.52
N ILE A 202 10.04 8.89 23.63
CA ILE A 202 10.44 9.13 22.24
C ILE A 202 9.19 9.45 21.42
N ARG A 203 9.09 10.69 20.93
CA ARG A 203 8.00 11.10 20.03
C ARG A 203 8.23 10.51 18.65
N PHE A 204 7.39 9.56 18.25
CA PHE A 204 7.43 8.93 16.93
C PHE A 204 6.22 9.34 16.06
N PRO A 205 6.25 10.54 15.44
CA PRO A 205 5.12 11.10 14.69
C PRO A 205 4.88 10.34 13.38
N ALA A 206 3.65 10.44 12.85
CA ALA A 206 3.19 9.72 11.67
C ALA A 206 4.14 9.86 10.46
N LEU A 207 4.61 11.08 10.17
CA LEU A 207 5.52 11.38 9.06
C LEU A 207 6.87 10.66 9.18
N ASN A 208 7.41 10.50 10.40
CA ASN A 208 8.64 9.75 10.63
C ASN A 208 8.44 8.25 10.43
N ARG A 209 7.26 7.71 10.78
CA ARG A 209 6.93 6.29 10.53
C ARG A 209 6.85 5.99 9.04
N ILE A 210 6.21 6.89 8.27
CA ILE A 210 6.10 6.75 6.82
C ILE A 210 7.49 6.83 6.17
N THR A 211 8.32 7.79 6.58
CA THR A 211 9.70 7.91 6.07
C THR A 211 10.51 6.66 6.39
N LEU A 212 10.40 6.13 7.61
CA LEU A 212 11.05 4.87 8.00
C LEU A 212 10.59 3.72 7.11
N GLY A 213 9.29 3.59 6.84
CA GLY A 213 8.75 2.57 5.94
C GLY A 213 9.35 2.67 4.52
N PHE A 214 9.49 3.88 3.96
CA PHE A 214 10.12 4.05 2.65
C PHE A 214 11.61 3.66 2.64
N VAL A 215 12.35 3.96 3.72
CA VAL A 215 13.75 3.54 3.85
C VAL A 215 13.87 2.01 3.98
N ILE A 216 13.01 1.37 4.78
CA ILE A 216 12.99 -0.09 4.92
C ILE A 216 12.61 -0.75 3.58
N MET A 217 11.68 -0.16 2.82
CA MET A 217 11.36 -0.61 1.46
C MET A 217 12.57 -0.51 0.53
N ALA A 218 13.35 0.58 0.61
CA ALA A 218 14.60 0.72 -0.15
C ALA A 218 15.56 -0.43 0.16
N LEU A 219 15.74 -0.76 1.45
CA LEU A 219 16.58 -1.88 1.88
C LEU A 219 16.10 -3.22 1.32
N ALA A 220 14.79 -3.46 1.28
CA ALA A 220 14.24 -4.67 0.67
C ALA A 220 14.54 -4.75 -0.84
N MET A 221 14.39 -3.64 -1.57
CA MET A 221 14.68 -3.60 -3.01
C MET A 221 16.18 -3.78 -3.28
N THR A 222 17.04 -3.18 -2.45
CA THR A 222 18.50 -3.41 -2.51
C THR A 222 18.85 -4.87 -2.24
N TYR A 223 18.20 -5.52 -1.27
CA TYR A 223 18.38 -6.94 -1.01
C TYR A 223 18.00 -7.79 -2.23
N LEU A 224 16.85 -7.52 -2.86
CA LEU A 224 16.42 -8.23 -4.07
C LEU A 224 17.37 -8.01 -5.25
N ALA A 225 17.96 -6.81 -5.38
CA ALA A 225 18.97 -6.51 -6.39
C ALA A 225 20.27 -7.31 -6.14
N ALA A 226 20.74 -7.34 -4.88
CA ALA A 226 21.93 -8.11 -4.49
C ALA A 226 21.71 -9.62 -4.70
N LEU A 227 20.53 -10.12 -4.32
CA LEU A 227 20.13 -11.50 -4.57
C LEU A 227 20.10 -11.82 -6.06
N GLN A 228 19.53 -10.95 -6.90
CA GLN A 228 19.55 -11.14 -8.34
C GLN A 228 20.98 -11.19 -8.90
N GLY A 229 21.87 -10.32 -8.39
CA GLY A 229 23.29 -10.36 -8.73
C GLY A 229 23.93 -11.71 -8.36
N ALA A 230 23.65 -12.21 -7.16
CA ALA A 230 24.12 -13.53 -6.72
C ALA A 230 23.58 -14.66 -7.60
N ILE A 231 22.31 -14.61 -8.02
CA ILE A 231 21.71 -15.57 -8.96
C ILE A 231 22.46 -15.56 -10.30
N TYR A 232 22.79 -14.39 -10.84
CA TYR A 232 23.52 -14.28 -12.10
C TYR A 232 24.99 -14.68 -12.01
N HIS A 233 25.59 -14.67 -10.81
CA HIS A 233 26.94 -15.19 -10.58
C HIS A 233 26.97 -16.68 -10.24
N ALA A 234 25.83 -17.30 -9.93
CA ALA A 234 25.73 -18.72 -9.67
C ALA A 234 25.62 -19.53 -10.99
N GLY A 235 26.30 -20.67 -11.04
CA GLY A 235 26.13 -21.64 -12.13
C GLY A 235 24.75 -22.33 -12.08
N PRO A 236 24.33 -23.03 -13.14
CA PRO A 236 25.12 -23.34 -14.35
C PRO A 236 24.96 -22.33 -15.50
N CYS A 237 23.92 -21.47 -15.50
CA CYS A 237 23.60 -20.61 -16.64
C CYS A 237 23.92 -19.11 -16.45
N TYR A 238 24.45 -18.71 -15.29
CA TYR A 238 24.88 -17.34 -14.98
C TYR A 238 23.83 -16.29 -15.38
N SER A 239 24.19 -15.34 -16.25
CA SER A 239 23.35 -14.20 -16.68
C SER A 239 22.09 -14.56 -17.47
N HIS A 240 21.94 -15.82 -17.90
CA HIS A 240 20.73 -16.30 -18.59
C HIS A 240 20.20 -17.57 -17.92
N PRO A 241 19.60 -17.46 -16.71
CA PRO A 241 19.08 -18.59 -15.97
C PRO A 241 18.17 -19.46 -16.85
N ARG A 242 18.34 -20.78 -16.76
CA ARG A 242 17.59 -21.81 -17.50
C ARG A 242 17.73 -21.85 -19.02
N ALA A 243 18.36 -20.87 -19.67
CA ALA A 243 18.50 -20.80 -21.13
C ALA A 243 19.78 -21.44 -21.68
N CYS A 244 20.69 -21.91 -20.83
CA CYS A 244 21.95 -22.51 -21.26
C CYS A 244 21.83 -24.01 -21.56
N ALA A 245 22.76 -24.55 -22.37
CA ALA A 245 22.80 -25.99 -22.68
C ALA A 245 22.96 -26.88 -21.43
N ALA A 246 23.64 -26.37 -20.39
CA ALA A 246 23.79 -27.05 -19.10
C ALA A 246 22.49 -27.09 -18.25
N SER A 247 21.43 -26.41 -18.69
CA SER A 247 20.11 -26.38 -18.05
C SER A 247 19.27 -27.64 -18.30
N LEU A 248 19.70 -28.55 -19.20
CA LEU A 248 18.85 -29.66 -19.67
C LEU A 248 17.44 -29.16 -20.10
N ASN A 249 17.40 -28.29 -21.12
CA ASN A 249 16.16 -27.69 -21.64
C ASN A 249 15.31 -26.92 -20.60
N GLY A 250 15.94 -26.25 -19.62
CA GLY A 250 15.23 -25.41 -18.65
C GLY A 250 14.91 -26.10 -17.31
N GLN A 251 15.32 -27.36 -17.13
CA GLN A 251 15.03 -28.13 -15.92
C GLN A 251 15.94 -27.76 -14.74
N ILE A 252 17.18 -27.37 -15.00
CA ILE A 252 18.16 -27.05 -13.96
C ILE A 252 18.18 -25.52 -13.74
N ALA A 253 17.83 -25.12 -12.52
CA ALA A 253 17.91 -23.74 -12.07
C ALA A 253 19.35 -23.39 -11.63
N ASN A 254 19.63 -22.09 -11.41
CA ASN A 254 20.91 -21.71 -10.82
C ASN A 254 20.97 -22.15 -9.36
N TYR A 255 22.16 -22.54 -8.88
CA TYR A 255 22.43 -23.12 -7.55
C TYR A 255 22.30 -22.09 -6.42
N VAL A 256 21.11 -21.52 -6.26
CA VAL A 256 20.73 -20.60 -5.21
C VAL A 256 19.46 -21.14 -4.60
N ASN A 257 19.45 -21.30 -3.28
CA ASN A 257 18.28 -21.82 -2.58
C ASN A 257 17.14 -20.78 -2.56
N ILE A 258 15.94 -21.18 -2.94
CA ILE A 258 14.75 -20.32 -3.00
C ILE A 258 14.43 -19.59 -1.68
N TRP A 259 14.72 -20.18 -0.52
CA TRP A 259 14.39 -19.63 0.79
C TRP A 259 15.14 -18.34 1.13
N ILE A 260 16.27 -18.06 0.47
CA ILE A 260 17.04 -16.83 0.67
C ILE A 260 16.26 -15.57 0.23
N GLN A 261 15.14 -15.73 -0.47
CA GLN A 261 14.26 -14.63 -0.84
C GLN A 261 13.24 -14.28 0.26
N VAL A 262 12.97 -15.16 1.22
CA VAL A 262 12.04 -14.90 2.34
C VAL A 262 12.38 -13.63 3.13
N PRO A 263 13.66 -13.35 3.49
CA PRO A 263 14.02 -12.12 4.17
C PRO A 263 13.56 -10.86 3.44
N ALA A 264 13.56 -10.83 2.10
CA ALA A 264 13.06 -9.68 1.35
C ALA A 264 11.58 -9.42 1.63
N TYR A 265 10.73 -10.47 1.58
CA TYR A 265 9.30 -10.35 1.88
C TYR A 265 9.02 -9.96 3.34
N VAL A 266 9.86 -10.40 4.27
CA VAL A 266 9.80 -10.02 5.70
C VAL A 266 10.15 -8.52 5.88
N ILE A 267 11.19 -8.03 5.21
CA ILE A 267 11.58 -6.61 5.24
C ILE A 267 10.50 -5.73 4.59
N ILE A 268 9.91 -6.20 3.48
CA ILE A 268 8.77 -5.53 2.83
C ILE A 268 7.58 -5.41 3.78
N ALA A 269 7.22 -6.51 4.46
CA ALA A 269 6.13 -6.51 5.44
C ALA A 269 6.39 -5.51 6.57
N LEU A 270 7.63 -5.45 7.06
CA LEU A 270 8.03 -4.48 8.10
C LEU A 270 7.87 -3.03 7.60
N ALA A 271 8.26 -2.73 6.36
CA ALA A 271 8.03 -1.42 5.75
C ALA A 271 6.54 -1.06 5.73
N GLU A 272 5.71 -2.01 5.28
CA GLU A 272 4.26 -1.83 5.14
C GLU A 272 3.58 -1.55 6.48
N VAL A 273 3.94 -2.27 7.55
CA VAL A 273 3.40 -2.08 8.90
C VAL A 273 3.58 -0.65 9.39
N PHE A 274 4.72 -0.01 9.09
CA PHE A 274 4.99 1.36 9.55
C PHE A 274 4.29 2.43 8.70
N CYS A 275 4.28 2.28 7.38
CA CYS A 275 3.80 3.35 6.51
C CYS A 275 2.31 3.27 6.19
N TRP A 276 1.76 2.09 5.88
CA TRP A 276 0.44 1.99 5.22
C TRP A 276 -0.74 2.35 6.15
N PRO A 277 -0.89 1.76 7.35
CA PRO A 277 -1.92 2.18 8.29
C PRO A 277 -1.76 3.65 8.71
N THR A 278 -0.50 4.09 8.91
CA THR A 278 -0.19 5.46 9.32
C THR A 278 -0.57 6.48 8.24
N GLY A 279 -0.35 6.16 6.96
CA GLY A 279 -0.76 7.02 5.84
C GLY A 279 -2.27 7.10 5.69
N ALA A 280 -2.99 5.99 5.87
CA ALA A 280 -4.45 5.97 5.90
C ALA A 280 -5.01 6.82 7.06
N GLU A 281 -4.46 6.69 8.26
CA GLU A 281 -4.82 7.48 9.45
C GLU A 281 -4.56 8.98 9.24
N TYR A 282 -3.37 9.33 8.72
CA TYR A 282 -3.01 10.72 8.45
C TYR A 282 -3.94 11.36 7.42
N THR A 283 -4.19 10.66 6.31
CA THR A 283 -5.11 11.16 5.28
C THR A 283 -6.53 11.27 5.82
N TYR A 284 -6.99 10.37 6.69
CA TYR A 284 -8.33 10.44 7.29
C TYR A 284 -8.49 11.61 8.27
N SER A 285 -7.50 11.81 9.15
CA SER A 285 -7.51 12.83 10.21
C SER A 285 -7.38 14.25 9.67
N HIS A 286 -6.57 14.44 8.62
CA HIS A 286 -6.36 15.74 7.98
C HIS A 286 -7.35 16.03 6.83
N SER A 287 -8.25 15.10 6.52
CA SER A 287 -9.29 15.33 5.51
C SER A 287 -10.51 16.09 6.06
N PRO A 288 -11.09 17.01 5.27
CA PRO A 288 -12.35 17.67 5.60
C PRO A 288 -13.47 16.64 5.84
N LYS A 289 -14.40 16.96 6.75
CA LYS A 289 -15.49 16.04 7.13
C LYS A 289 -16.33 15.59 5.93
N SER A 290 -16.60 16.51 4.99
CA SER A 290 -17.38 16.29 3.77
C SER A 290 -16.64 15.45 2.71
N MET A 291 -15.32 15.32 2.80
CA MET A 291 -14.46 14.74 1.75
C MET A 291 -13.65 13.52 2.20
N LYS A 292 -13.80 13.04 3.43
CA LYS A 292 -12.98 11.93 3.96
C LYS A 292 -12.96 10.70 3.05
N SER A 293 -14.12 10.26 2.56
CA SER A 293 -14.22 9.12 1.66
C SER A 293 -13.51 9.35 0.32
N VAL A 294 -13.62 10.56 -0.24
CA VAL A 294 -12.96 10.96 -1.49
C VAL A 294 -11.45 10.92 -1.33
N MET A 295 -10.94 11.48 -0.24
CA MET A 295 -9.50 11.52 0.04
C MET A 295 -8.91 10.13 0.29
N GLN A 296 -9.65 9.26 0.99
CA GLN A 296 -9.29 7.85 1.15
C GLN A 296 -9.30 7.10 -0.18
N ALA A 297 -10.29 7.35 -1.04
CA ALA A 297 -10.35 6.76 -2.38
C ALA A 297 -9.16 7.22 -3.25
N CYS A 298 -8.79 8.50 -3.20
CA CYS A 298 -7.59 8.99 -3.88
C CYS A 298 -6.31 8.38 -3.29
N TYR A 299 -6.25 8.15 -1.98
CA TYR A 299 -5.11 7.53 -1.31
C TYR A 299 -4.92 6.09 -1.80
N VAL A 300 -5.98 5.27 -1.75
CA VAL A 300 -5.96 3.91 -2.31
C VAL A 300 -5.72 3.93 -3.83
N GLY A 301 -6.24 4.95 -4.53
CA GLY A 301 -6.03 5.15 -5.96
C GLY A 301 -4.57 5.34 -6.38
N THR A 302 -3.67 5.72 -5.45
CA THR A 302 -2.22 5.75 -5.72
C THR A 302 -1.64 4.39 -6.10
N LEU A 303 -2.33 3.30 -5.71
CA LEU A 303 -2.02 1.93 -6.12
C LEU A 303 -2.04 1.79 -7.64
N ALA A 304 -3.07 2.32 -8.32
CA ALA A 304 -3.18 2.26 -9.77
C ALA A 304 -2.01 2.95 -10.47
N LEU A 305 -1.53 4.08 -9.92
CA LEU A 305 -0.35 4.77 -10.44
C LEU A 305 0.92 3.93 -10.26
N GLY A 306 1.08 3.28 -9.11
CA GLY A 306 2.24 2.41 -8.85
C GLY A 306 2.31 1.20 -9.77
N TYR A 307 1.19 0.49 -9.95
CA TYR A 307 1.10 -0.61 -10.92
C TYR A 307 1.25 -0.12 -12.36
N GLY A 308 0.76 1.08 -12.68
CA GLY A 308 0.98 1.75 -13.97
C GLY A 308 2.48 1.96 -14.26
N PHE A 309 3.23 2.46 -13.29
CA PHE A 309 4.70 2.55 -13.39
C PHE A 309 5.35 1.16 -13.52
N GLY A 310 4.81 0.14 -12.84
CA GLY A 310 5.29 -1.24 -12.95
C GLY A 310 5.17 -1.79 -14.37
N MET A 311 4.04 -1.52 -15.03
CA MET A 311 3.85 -1.85 -16.44
C MET A 311 4.84 -1.11 -17.35
N ALA A 312 5.11 0.17 -17.09
CA ALA A 312 6.11 0.93 -17.84
C ALA A 312 7.54 0.35 -17.69
N LEU A 313 7.86 -0.22 -16.54
CA LEU A 313 9.14 -0.90 -16.28
C LEU A 313 9.18 -2.37 -16.74
N SER A 314 8.08 -2.92 -17.25
CA SER A 314 8.02 -4.31 -17.72
C SER A 314 9.08 -4.70 -18.77
N PRO A 315 9.58 -3.81 -19.67
CA PRO A 315 10.65 -4.17 -20.59
C PRO A 315 11.99 -4.49 -19.89
N LEU A 316 12.18 -4.03 -18.65
CA LEU A 316 13.35 -4.36 -17.82
C LEU A 316 13.18 -5.70 -17.09
N ALA A 317 11.97 -6.27 -17.06
CA ALA A 317 11.69 -7.56 -16.44
C ALA A 317 12.09 -8.75 -17.33
N ARG A 318 13.30 -8.70 -17.88
CA ARG A 318 13.91 -9.75 -18.70
C ARG A 318 15.36 -9.93 -18.32
N ASP A 319 15.88 -11.15 -18.39
CA ASP A 319 17.30 -11.38 -18.18
C ASP A 319 18.15 -10.68 -19.26
N PRO A 320 19.32 -10.10 -18.94
CA PRO A 320 19.95 -9.95 -17.62
C PRO A 320 19.60 -8.63 -16.87
N TYR A 321 18.52 -7.94 -17.26
CA TYR A 321 18.18 -6.60 -16.76
C TYR A 321 17.46 -6.58 -15.41
N LEU A 322 17.16 -7.73 -14.79
CA LEU A 322 16.47 -7.78 -13.49
C LEU A 322 17.25 -7.08 -12.36
N VAL A 323 18.59 -7.13 -12.37
CA VAL A 323 19.41 -6.38 -11.39
C VAL A 323 19.17 -4.88 -11.53
N ILE A 324 19.07 -4.38 -12.77
CA ILE A 324 18.81 -2.97 -13.06
C ILE A 324 17.40 -2.61 -12.61
N LEU A 325 16.41 -3.47 -12.85
CA LEU A 325 15.04 -3.25 -12.40
C LEU A 325 14.96 -3.07 -10.87
N TRP A 326 15.55 -3.99 -10.10
CA TRP A 326 15.56 -3.91 -8.63
C TRP A 326 16.36 -2.71 -8.12
N SER A 327 17.51 -2.43 -8.73
CA SER A 327 18.35 -1.27 -8.37
C SER A 327 17.64 0.05 -8.66
N LEU A 328 16.92 0.15 -9.78
CA LEU A 328 16.10 1.31 -10.13
C LEU A 328 14.96 1.49 -9.12
N CYS A 329 14.26 0.41 -8.74
CA CYS A 329 13.21 0.48 -7.72
C CYS A 329 13.78 0.94 -6.38
N ALA A 330 14.94 0.41 -5.95
CA ALA A 330 15.63 0.81 -4.73
C ALA A 330 16.02 2.30 -4.75
N ALA A 331 16.57 2.78 -5.86
CA ALA A 331 16.93 4.19 -6.03
C ALA A 331 15.69 5.09 -6.00
N LEU A 332 14.62 4.73 -6.72
CA LEU A 332 13.39 5.51 -6.77
C LEU A 332 12.73 5.64 -5.40
N VAL A 333 12.64 4.55 -4.62
CA VAL A 333 12.03 4.60 -3.30
C VAL A 333 12.93 5.28 -2.25
N LEU A 334 14.25 5.19 -2.38
CA LEU A 334 15.17 5.96 -1.54
C LEU A 334 15.07 7.46 -1.84
N LEU A 335 15.03 7.84 -3.12
CA LEU A 335 14.80 9.22 -3.54
C LEU A 335 13.45 9.73 -3.06
N SER A 336 12.38 8.92 -3.16
CA SER A 336 11.07 9.29 -2.65
C SER A 336 11.09 9.46 -1.13
N ALA A 337 11.84 8.64 -0.39
CA ALA A 337 12.05 8.80 1.06
C ALA A 337 12.75 10.12 1.40
N ILE A 338 13.81 10.47 0.66
CA ILE A 338 14.56 11.73 0.85
C ILE A 338 13.67 12.93 0.52
N ILE A 339 13.01 12.93 -0.64
CA ILE A 339 12.11 14.00 -1.07
C ILE A 339 10.99 14.17 -0.03
N PHE A 340 10.36 13.07 0.39
CA PHE A 340 9.33 13.09 1.41
C PHE A 340 9.84 13.70 2.72
N ARG A 341 11.01 13.27 3.20
CA ARG A 341 11.60 13.81 4.43
C ARG A 341 11.91 15.30 4.33
N VAL A 342 12.38 15.77 3.18
CA VAL A 342 12.70 17.19 2.92
C VAL A 342 11.43 18.03 2.83
N THR A 343 10.43 17.59 2.07
CA THR A 343 9.16 18.31 1.89
C THR A 343 8.40 18.44 3.21
N PHE A 344 8.38 17.39 4.02
CA PHE A 344 7.62 17.35 5.27
C PHE A 344 8.45 17.72 6.50
N ARG A 345 9.69 18.20 6.33
CA ARG A 345 10.59 18.52 7.46
C ARG A 345 10.06 19.61 8.39
N HIS A 346 9.20 20.48 7.89
CA HIS A 346 8.61 21.59 8.64
C HIS A 346 7.33 21.20 9.39
N LEU A 347 6.81 19.99 9.16
CA LEU A 347 5.59 19.45 9.76
C LEU A 347 5.87 18.41 10.86
N VAL A 348 7.15 18.12 11.10
CA VAL A 348 7.70 17.23 12.14
C VAL A 348 8.45 18.08 13.14
#